data_AF-A0A7S3EAM7-F1
#
_entry.id   AF-A0A7S3EAM7-F1
#
_cell.length_a   1.000
_cell.length_b   1.000
_cell.length_c   1.000
_cell.angle_alpha   90.00
_cell.angle_beta   90.00
_cell.angle_gamma   90.00
#
_symmetry.space_group_name_H-M   'P 1'
#
loop_
_entity.id
_entity.type
_entity.pdbx_description
1 polymer ?
#
loop_
_entity_poly.entity_id
_entity_poly.type
_entity_poly.pdbx_seq_one_letter_code
_entity_poly.pdbx_strand_id
1 'polypeptide(L)'
;MSKLALDGIMSGPLASYVAACKDLGGLVEKQAGFVSDAFKEEMAFLNKASSMEKPGDDEFQAMLGVIGGEMGKVASVTSEAAPRSPLENHLTAVSESIGALGWVAVDSKPVPYIGDMEQAGEFYLSKILMQYKKTEEYGKHERFVKSVREIYTSVKAYVKEYHTTSLQWNTASRKTVKGPASTVVEEESSGTDPLSSFEAVLSGSVEEFSGAAKDLGGLVEEQSTFFVVALKEEFKLLQNASKMAKPGSDAFQSMLAPIAENMGKVGEITSQAPPRDPFQNHLNALSESVGALGWVAVDSTPVSFIADMEAAGEFYISKLLMEYKKKDDFAKHEAFSKSLKAVYADLKKYVKEHHTTGLSWNWASSS
;
A
#
# COMPACT_ATOMS: atom_id res chain seq x y z
N MET A 1 -1.64 3.84 -23.20
CA MET A 1 -2.94 3.80 -22.48
C MET A 1 -2.97 4.74 -21.27
N SER A 2 -1.85 4.95 -20.56
CA SER A 2 -1.74 5.97 -19.49
C SER A 2 -2.25 7.36 -19.90
N LYS A 3 -1.86 7.85 -21.10
CA LYS A 3 -2.34 9.15 -21.61
C LYS A 3 -3.87 9.26 -21.70
N LEU A 4 -4.56 8.21 -22.15
CA LEU A 4 -6.04 8.21 -22.25
C LEU A 4 -6.70 8.18 -20.87
N ALA A 5 -6.11 7.46 -19.91
CA ALA A 5 -6.58 7.46 -18.53
C ALA A 5 -6.40 8.84 -17.87
N LEU A 6 -5.27 9.48 -18.12
CA LEU A 6 -4.96 10.84 -17.64
C LEU A 6 -5.87 11.90 -18.29
N ASP A 7 -6.09 11.81 -19.61
CA ASP A 7 -7.08 12.64 -20.33
C ASP A 7 -8.49 12.44 -19.76
N GLY A 8 -8.82 11.23 -19.30
CA GLY A 8 -10.08 10.89 -18.63
C GLY A 8 -10.25 11.60 -17.28
N ILE A 9 -9.18 11.74 -16.50
CA ILE A 9 -9.21 12.52 -15.24
C ILE A 9 -9.50 14.00 -15.52
N MET A 10 -8.84 14.56 -16.53
CA MET A 10 -8.99 15.96 -16.94
C MET A 10 -10.40 16.27 -17.43
N SER A 11 -10.96 15.40 -18.28
CA SER A 11 -12.25 15.60 -18.93
C SER A 11 -13.46 15.16 -18.10
N GLY A 12 -13.27 14.33 -17.07
CA GLY A 12 -14.33 13.85 -16.19
C GLY A 12 -14.27 14.45 -14.77
N PRO A 13 -13.56 13.83 -13.82
CA PRO A 13 -13.45 14.28 -12.43
C PRO A 13 -13.07 15.75 -12.26
N LEU A 14 -12.00 16.20 -12.94
CA LEU A 14 -11.53 17.58 -12.82
C LEU A 14 -12.53 18.58 -13.42
N ALA A 15 -13.11 18.27 -14.58
CA ALA A 15 -14.14 19.11 -15.19
C ALA A 15 -15.39 19.23 -14.28
N SER A 16 -15.78 18.13 -13.62
CA SER A 16 -16.90 18.12 -12.67
C SER A 16 -16.62 18.99 -11.44
N TYR A 17 -15.39 18.96 -10.94
CA TYR A 17 -14.94 19.83 -9.85
C TYR A 17 -14.93 21.31 -10.24
N VAL A 18 -14.39 21.66 -11.41
CA VAL A 18 -14.39 23.04 -11.91
C VAL A 18 -15.83 23.56 -12.07
N ALA A 19 -16.74 22.73 -12.59
CA ALA A 19 -18.15 23.09 -12.69
C ALA A 19 -18.79 23.31 -11.31
N ALA A 20 -18.53 22.44 -10.33
CA ALA A 20 -19.03 22.61 -8.97
C ALA A 20 -18.47 23.87 -8.28
N CYS A 21 -17.21 24.23 -8.55
CA CYS A 21 -16.61 25.45 -8.04
C CYS A 21 -17.19 26.71 -8.69
N LYS A 22 -17.52 26.65 -9.98
CA LYS A 22 -18.20 27.72 -10.70
C LYS A 22 -19.62 27.96 -10.16
N ASP A 23 -20.34 26.91 -9.79
CA ASP A 23 -21.66 27.02 -9.14
C ASP A 23 -21.60 27.75 -7.78
N LEU A 24 -20.46 27.64 -7.07
CA LEU A 24 -20.20 28.33 -5.80
C LEU A 24 -19.68 29.76 -6.01
N GLY A 25 -18.88 29.97 -7.06
CA GLY A 25 -18.35 31.27 -7.47
C GLY A 25 -17.23 31.80 -6.57
N GLY A 26 -16.86 33.07 -6.82
CA GLY A 26 -15.92 33.82 -5.98
C GLY A 26 -14.52 33.20 -5.91
N LEU A 27 -13.92 33.19 -4.72
CA LEU A 27 -12.58 32.65 -4.51
C LEU A 27 -12.49 31.14 -4.78
N VAL A 28 -13.60 30.39 -4.63
CA VAL A 28 -13.61 28.95 -4.91
C VAL A 28 -13.48 28.69 -6.41
N GLU A 29 -14.18 29.46 -7.25
CA GLU A 29 -14.02 29.42 -8.71
C GLU A 29 -12.59 29.83 -9.12
N LYS A 30 -12.04 30.89 -8.51
CA LYS A 30 -10.66 31.32 -8.75
C LYS A 30 -9.65 30.21 -8.40
N GLN A 31 -9.79 29.59 -7.23
CA GLN A 31 -8.90 28.51 -6.78
C GLN A 31 -8.98 27.30 -7.72
N ALA A 32 -10.19 26.96 -8.20
CA ALA A 32 -10.37 25.87 -9.15
C ALA A 32 -9.67 26.11 -10.50
N GLY A 33 -9.52 27.38 -10.91
CA GLY A 33 -8.68 27.76 -12.05
C GLY A 33 -7.23 27.31 -11.86
N PHE A 34 -6.61 27.64 -10.72
CA PHE A 34 -5.25 27.22 -10.41
C PHE A 34 -5.11 25.71 -10.20
N VAL A 35 -6.12 25.04 -9.64
CA VAL A 35 -6.13 23.57 -9.58
C VAL A 35 -6.13 22.99 -10.99
N SER A 36 -6.95 23.52 -11.90
CA SER A 36 -6.95 23.09 -13.30
C SER A 36 -5.60 23.28 -13.97
N ASP A 37 -4.93 24.39 -13.71
CA ASP A 37 -3.58 24.65 -14.24
C ASP A 37 -2.54 23.71 -13.64
N ALA A 38 -2.59 23.42 -12.33
CA ALA A 38 -1.70 22.44 -11.69
C ALA A 38 -1.84 21.04 -12.30
N PHE A 39 -3.07 20.58 -12.56
CA PHE A 39 -3.32 19.30 -13.24
C PHE A 39 -2.86 19.30 -14.70
N LYS A 40 -2.96 20.44 -15.42
CA LYS A 40 -2.39 20.55 -16.78
C LYS A 40 -0.87 20.43 -16.77
N GLU A 41 -0.20 21.05 -15.80
CA GLU A 41 1.25 20.97 -15.67
C GLU A 41 1.70 19.57 -15.25
N GLU A 42 0.99 18.92 -14.32
CA GLU A 42 1.24 17.51 -13.99
C GLU A 42 1.04 16.61 -15.22
N MET A 43 0.01 16.86 -16.03
CA MET A 43 -0.21 16.13 -17.27
C MET A 43 0.92 16.36 -18.29
N ALA A 44 1.39 17.60 -18.45
CA ALA A 44 2.53 17.92 -19.32
C ALA A 44 3.80 17.21 -18.83
N PHE A 45 4.04 17.23 -17.52
CA PHE A 45 5.12 16.51 -16.86
C PHE A 45 5.06 15.00 -17.14
N LEU A 46 3.90 14.35 -16.93
CA LEU A 46 3.72 12.91 -17.13
C LEU A 46 3.87 12.50 -18.60
N ASN A 47 3.38 13.34 -19.52
CA ASN A 47 3.61 13.13 -20.96
C ASN A 47 5.09 13.21 -21.31
N LYS A 48 5.83 14.22 -20.79
CA LYS A 48 7.28 14.33 -21.00
C LYS A 48 7.99 13.10 -20.43
N ALA A 49 7.73 12.75 -19.17
CA ALA A 49 8.27 11.59 -18.46
C ALA A 49 8.02 10.27 -19.20
N SER A 50 6.87 10.12 -19.88
CA SER A 50 6.57 8.94 -20.68
C SER A 50 7.52 8.73 -21.85
N SER A 51 8.19 9.77 -22.34
CA SER A 51 9.03 9.71 -23.54
C SER A 51 10.52 9.94 -23.28
N MET A 52 10.92 10.02 -22.01
CA MET A 52 12.31 10.27 -21.61
C MET A 52 12.75 9.35 -20.48
N GLU A 53 14.05 9.16 -20.35
CA GLU A 53 14.66 8.59 -19.15
C GLU A 53 14.57 9.58 -18.00
N LYS A 54 14.72 9.08 -16.76
CA LYS A 54 14.77 9.95 -15.58
C LYS A 54 15.90 10.96 -15.77
N PRO A 55 15.61 12.28 -15.80
CA PRO A 55 16.64 13.29 -15.96
C PRO A 55 17.50 13.37 -14.69
N GLY A 56 18.65 14.04 -14.80
CA GLY A 56 19.49 14.35 -13.64
C GLY A 56 18.75 15.23 -12.62
N ASP A 57 19.22 15.22 -11.38
CA ASP A 57 18.52 15.84 -10.23
C ASP A 57 18.15 17.31 -10.46
N ASP A 58 19.04 18.12 -11.04
CA ASP A 58 18.77 19.54 -11.31
C ASP A 58 17.62 19.76 -12.30
N GLU A 59 17.58 18.98 -13.40
CA GLU A 59 16.47 19.05 -14.36
C GLU A 59 15.19 18.48 -13.76
N PHE A 60 15.29 17.41 -12.96
CA PHE A 60 14.12 16.84 -12.29
C PHE A 60 13.50 17.85 -11.31
N GLN A 61 14.30 18.53 -10.48
CA GLN A 61 13.84 19.57 -9.57
C GLN A 61 13.25 20.77 -10.31
N ALA A 62 13.83 21.17 -11.45
CA ALA A 62 13.26 22.23 -12.28
C ALA A 62 11.87 21.85 -12.83
N MET A 63 11.68 20.59 -13.24
CA MET A 63 10.39 20.06 -13.68
C MET A 63 9.36 20.02 -12.54
N LEU A 64 9.76 19.57 -11.35
CA LEU A 64 8.89 19.57 -10.16
C LEU A 64 8.51 20.99 -9.74
N GLY A 65 9.42 21.96 -9.92
CA GLY A 65 9.18 23.37 -9.61
C GLY A 65 8.00 23.98 -10.37
N VAL A 66 7.71 23.51 -11.59
CA VAL A 66 6.55 23.98 -12.37
C VAL A 66 5.23 23.58 -11.69
N ILE A 67 5.09 22.30 -11.33
CA ILE A 67 3.91 21.80 -10.60
C ILE A 67 3.83 22.47 -9.22
N GLY A 68 4.97 22.58 -8.51
CA GLY A 68 5.07 23.25 -7.22
C GLY A 68 4.61 24.71 -7.25
N GLY A 69 4.95 25.45 -8.33
CA GLY A 69 4.50 26.82 -8.53
C GLY A 69 2.98 26.94 -8.62
N GLU A 70 2.32 26.07 -9.38
CA GLU A 70 0.85 26.07 -9.49
C GLU A 70 0.17 25.63 -8.18
N MET A 71 0.71 24.61 -7.49
CA MET A 71 0.23 24.23 -6.15
C MET A 71 0.33 25.40 -5.16
N GLY A 72 1.41 26.19 -5.23
CA GLY A 72 1.59 27.40 -4.43
C GLY A 72 0.52 28.46 -4.71
N LYS A 73 0.10 28.65 -5.96
CA LYS A 73 -1.02 29.55 -6.31
C LYS A 73 -2.33 29.07 -5.71
N VAL A 74 -2.62 27.76 -5.77
CA VAL A 74 -3.82 27.16 -5.14
C VAL A 74 -3.86 27.47 -3.64
N ALA A 75 -2.73 27.27 -2.95
CA ALA A 75 -2.62 27.55 -1.51
C ALA A 75 -2.78 29.05 -1.20
N SER A 76 -2.26 29.93 -2.07
CA SER A 76 -2.32 31.38 -1.85
C SER A 76 -3.75 31.96 -1.85
N VAL A 77 -4.69 31.36 -2.60
CA VAL A 77 -6.08 31.87 -2.67
C VAL A 77 -6.78 31.82 -1.32
N THR A 78 -6.46 30.83 -0.47
CA THR A 78 -7.03 30.73 0.89
C THR A 78 -6.74 31.98 1.72
N SER A 79 -5.58 32.62 1.53
CA SER A 79 -5.20 33.84 2.25
C SER A 79 -5.95 35.10 1.79
N GLU A 80 -6.62 35.06 0.63
CA GLU A 80 -7.44 36.16 0.12
C GLU A 80 -8.84 36.17 0.75
N ALA A 81 -9.22 35.11 1.48
CA ALA A 81 -10.53 35.01 2.11
C ALA A 81 -10.69 36.03 3.24
N ALA A 82 -11.82 36.73 3.25
CA ALA A 82 -12.19 37.56 4.39
C ALA A 82 -12.35 36.68 5.65
N PRO A 83 -12.04 37.21 6.85
CA PRO A 83 -12.26 36.48 8.10
C PRO A 83 -13.70 35.96 8.20
N ARG A 84 -13.86 34.66 8.49
CA ARG A 84 -15.17 33.99 8.59
C ARG A 84 -15.93 33.92 7.27
N SER A 85 -15.23 33.88 6.13
CA SER A 85 -15.86 33.64 4.83
C SER A 85 -16.67 32.34 4.86
N PRO A 86 -17.92 32.32 4.37
CA PRO A 86 -18.75 31.12 4.39
C PRO A 86 -18.16 29.94 3.59
N LEU A 87 -17.24 30.23 2.66
CA LEU A 87 -16.56 29.25 1.82
C LEU A 87 -15.12 28.95 2.28
N GLU A 88 -14.69 29.44 3.44
CA GLU A 88 -13.33 29.22 3.96
C GLU A 88 -12.96 27.73 4.01
N ASN A 89 -13.86 26.88 4.54
CA ASN A 89 -13.64 25.42 4.56
C ASN A 89 -13.46 24.81 3.15
N HIS A 90 -14.04 25.40 2.10
CA HIS A 90 -13.86 24.91 0.72
C HIS A 90 -12.44 25.19 0.24
N LEU A 91 -11.97 26.42 0.48
CA LEU A 91 -10.62 26.85 0.11
C LEU A 91 -9.56 26.07 0.88
N THR A 92 -9.77 25.89 2.19
CA THR A 92 -8.85 25.15 3.05
C THR A 92 -8.81 23.67 2.71
N ALA A 93 -9.95 23.03 2.42
CA ALA A 93 -9.97 21.61 2.03
C ALA A 93 -9.03 21.34 0.85
N VAL A 94 -9.10 22.20 -0.17
CA VAL A 94 -8.30 22.06 -1.40
C VAL A 94 -6.84 22.46 -1.14
N SER A 95 -6.57 23.54 -0.41
CA SER A 95 -5.19 23.96 -0.14
C SER A 95 -4.42 22.96 0.72
N GLU A 96 -5.08 22.28 1.65
CA GLU A 96 -4.45 21.25 2.50
C GLU A 96 -4.20 19.94 1.74
N SER A 97 -4.97 19.65 0.69
CA SER A 97 -4.88 18.39 -0.05
C SER A 97 -4.21 18.50 -1.42
N ILE A 98 -3.96 19.71 -1.94
CA ILE A 98 -3.33 19.91 -3.26
C ILE A 98 -1.91 19.34 -3.34
N GLY A 99 -1.23 19.20 -2.20
CA GLY A 99 0.07 18.55 -2.09
C GLY A 99 0.09 17.13 -2.65
N ALA A 100 -1.06 16.47 -2.80
CA ALA A 100 -1.20 15.18 -3.47
C ALA A 100 -0.51 15.11 -4.85
N LEU A 101 -0.49 16.21 -5.63
CA LEU A 101 0.19 16.26 -6.93
C LEU A 101 1.72 16.12 -6.82
N GLY A 102 2.27 16.25 -5.61
CA GLY A 102 3.67 15.98 -5.31
C GLY A 102 4.06 14.50 -5.40
N TRP A 103 3.12 13.58 -5.62
CA TRP A 103 3.39 12.13 -5.70
C TRP A 103 4.44 11.78 -6.78
N VAL A 104 4.55 12.60 -7.82
CA VAL A 104 5.55 12.42 -8.90
C VAL A 104 7.00 12.49 -8.40
N ALA A 105 7.24 13.08 -7.23
CA ALA A 105 8.53 13.15 -6.56
C ALA A 105 8.73 12.07 -5.47
N VAL A 106 7.73 11.20 -5.26
CA VAL A 106 7.76 10.21 -4.20
C VAL A 106 8.45 8.94 -4.70
N ASP A 107 9.65 8.69 -4.17
CA ASP A 107 10.49 7.56 -4.56
C ASP A 107 9.96 6.19 -4.09
N SER A 108 9.00 6.18 -3.15
CA SER A 108 8.30 4.96 -2.75
C SER A 108 6.91 5.28 -2.19
N LYS A 109 5.90 4.50 -2.60
CA LYS A 109 4.52 4.57 -2.09
C LYS A 109 3.76 5.87 -2.46
N PRO A 110 3.66 6.24 -3.74
CA PRO A 110 2.94 7.45 -4.15
C PRO A 110 1.43 7.39 -3.84
N VAL A 111 0.78 6.22 -3.87
CA VAL A 111 -0.65 6.09 -3.53
C VAL A 111 -0.94 6.38 -2.04
N PRO A 112 -0.21 5.78 -1.07
CA PRO A 112 -0.30 6.21 0.33
C PRO A 112 -0.06 7.70 0.55
N TYR A 113 0.97 8.28 -0.10
CA TYR A 113 1.22 9.72 -0.03
C TYR A 113 0.01 10.56 -0.47
N ILE A 114 -0.64 10.19 -1.57
CA ILE A 114 -1.87 10.86 -2.02
C ILE A 114 -2.99 10.71 -0.98
N GLY A 115 -3.10 9.54 -0.34
CA GLY A 115 -4.08 9.28 0.71
C GLY A 115 -3.87 10.17 1.94
N ASP A 116 -2.63 10.37 2.36
CA ASP A 116 -2.29 11.26 3.49
C ASP A 116 -2.69 12.71 3.18
N MET A 117 -2.41 13.18 1.96
CA MET A 117 -2.79 14.52 1.50
C MET A 117 -4.31 14.69 1.38
N GLU A 118 -5.02 13.69 0.84
CA GLU A 118 -6.48 13.68 0.79
C GLU A 118 -7.09 13.76 2.20
N GLN A 119 -6.53 13.03 3.16
CA GLN A 119 -7.01 13.02 4.54
C GLN A 119 -6.87 14.40 5.22
N ALA A 120 -5.83 15.16 4.90
CA ALA A 120 -5.67 16.54 5.37
C ALA A 120 -6.84 17.45 4.93
N GLY A 121 -7.32 17.29 3.68
CA GLY A 121 -8.49 18.01 3.16
C GLY A 121 -9.83 17.48 3.67
N GLU A 122 -9.94 16.18 3.90
CA GLU A 122 -11.20 15.49 4.23
C GLU A 122 -11.86 16.03 5.50
N PHE A 123 -11.07 16.45 6.50
CA PHE A 123 -11.60 17.08 7.71
C PHE A 123 -12.48 18.32 7.39
N TYR A 124 -12.05 19.14 6.43
CA TYR A 124 -12.77 20.33 6.00
C TYR A 124 -13.94 19.98 5.08
N LEU A 125 -13.79 18.98 4.21
CA LEU A 125 -14.91 18.46 3.39
C LEU A 125 -16.07 17.97 4.26
N SER A 126 -15.77 17.26 5.34
CA SER A 126 -16.77 16.83 6.33
C SER A 126 -17.42 18.01 7.06
N LYS A 127 -16.67 19.07 7.38
CA LYS A 127 -17.23 20.32 7.95
C LYS A 127 -18.19 21.02 6.99
N ILE A 128 -17.90 21.05 5.70
CA ILE A 128 -18.79 21.64 4.68
C ILE A 128 -20.14 20.92 4.69
N LEU A 129 -20.13 19.58 4.64
CA LEU A 129 -21.37 18.80 4.67
C LEU A 129 -22.18 19.08 5.94
N MET A 130 -21.51 19.19 7.09
CA MET A 130 -22.17 19.49 8.36
C MET A 130 -22.74 20.92 8.40
N GLN A 131 -21.98 21.91 7.94
CA GLN A 131 -22.34 23.33 7.93
C GLN A 131 -23.60 23.58 7.08
N TYR A 132 -23.69 22.93 5.92
CA TYR A 132 -24.77 23.18 4.95
C TYR A 132 -25.91 22.17 5.00
N LYS A 133 -25.84 21.12 5.84
CA LYS A 133 -26.80 19.99 5.88
C LYS A 133 -28.28 20.37 5.92
N LYS A 134 -28.61 21.51 6.54
CA LYS A 134 -29.98 21.98 6.74
C LYS A 134 -30.30 23.25 5.94
N THR A 135 -29.47 23.58 4.96
CA THR A 135 -29.63 24.75 4.11
C THR A 135 -30.20 24.35 2.76
N GLU A 136 -30.91 25.27 2.11
CA GLU A 136 -31.42 25.06 0.75
C GLU A 136 -30.28 24.89 -0.28
N GLU A 137 -29.08 25.38 0.03
CA GLU A 137 -27.89 25.30 -0.83
C GLU A 137 -27.09 24.00 -0.67
N TYR A 138 -27.50 23.08 0.22
CA TYR A 138 -26.77 21.83 0.51
C TYR A 138 -26.31 21.10 -0.76
N GLY A 139 -27.17 21.02 -1.77
CA GLY A 139 -26.86 20.32 -3.03
C GLY A 139 -25.63 20.87 -3.77
N LYS A 140 -25.34 22.18 -3.72
CA LYS A 140 -24.15 22.76 -4.36
C LYS A 140 -22.88 22.35 -3.62
N HIS A 141 -22.91 22.45 -2.30
CA HIS A 141 -21.78 22.10 -1.43
C HIS A 141 -21.48 20.59 -1.44
N GLU A 142 -22.53 19.76 -1.47
CA GLU A 142 -22.37 18.32 -1.61
C GLU A 142 -21.73 17.93 -2.95
N ARG A 143 -22.14 18.59 -4.06
CA ARG A 143 -21.51 18.39 -5.37
C ARG A 143 -20.03 18.75 -5.34
N PHE A 144 -19.67 19.88 -4.73
CA PHE A 144 -18.26 20.24 -4.52
C PHE A 144 -17.50 19.14 -3.77
N VAL A 145 -18.00 18.71 -2.61
CA VAL A 145 -17.33 17.67 -1.79
C VAL A 145 -17.17 16.36 -2.56
N LYS A 146 -18.21 15.91 -3.27
CA LYS A 146 -18.15 14.70 -4.10
C LYS A 146 -17.10 14.85 -5.21
N SER A 147 -17.04 16.00 -5.87
CA SER A 147 -16.10 16.23 -6.95
C SER A 147 -14.63 16.24 -6.50
N VAL A 148 -14.33 16.79 -5.31
CA VAL A 148 -12.97 16.76 -4.74
C VAL A 148 -12.54 15.32 -4.44
N ARG A 149 -13.41 14.53 -3.77
CA ARG A 149 -13.13 13.11 -3.48
C ARG A 149 -12.95 12.28 -4.74
N GLU A 150 -13.72 12.57 -5.79
CA GLU A 150 -13.64 11.87 -7.07
C GLU A 150 -12.29 12.14 -7.78
N ILE A 151 -11.77 13.37 -7.71
CA ILE A 151 -10.43 13.69 -8.22
C ILE A 151 -9.39 12.79 -7.56
N TYR A 152 -9.31 12.76 -6.22
CA TYR A 152 -8.30 11.97 -5.51
C TYR A 152 -8.48 10.47 -5.71
N THR A 153 -9.73 9.99 -5.77
CA THR A 153 -10.04 8.60 -6.12
C THR A 153 -9.47 8.24 -7.49
N SER A 154 -9.68 9.10 -8.48
CA SER A 154 -9.21 8.89 -9.85
C SER A 154 -7.69 8.99 -9.98
N VAL A 155 -7.06 9.95 -9.30
CA VAL A 155 -5.59 10.08 -9.25
C VAL A 155 -4.97 8.85 -8.59
N LYS A 156 -5.49 8.40 -7.44
CA LYS A 156 -5.02 7.16 -6.79
C LYS A 156 -5.18 5.95 -7.70
N ALA A 157 -6.30 5.83 -8.42
CA ALA A 157 -6.52 4.73 -9.36
C ALA A 157 -5.50 4.77 -10.50
N TYR A 158 -5.27 5.93 -11.11
CA TYR A 158 -4.27 6.14 -12.15
C TYR A 158 -2.85 5.82 -11.66
N VAL A 159 -2.44 6.37 -10.53
CA VAL A 159 -1.11 6.13 -9.95
C VAL A 159 -0.96 4.65 -9.57
N LYS A 160 -2.01 4.03 -9.02
CA LYS A 160 -2.01 2.59 -8.73
C LYS A 160 -1.81 1.75 -9.99
N GLU A 161 -2.45 2.13 -11.10
CA GLU A 161 -2.39 1.39 -12.37
C GLU A 161 -1.09 1.61 -13.16
N TYR A 162 -0.56 2.83 -13.18
CA TYR A 162 0.52 3.22 -14.08
C TYR A 162 1.83 3.60 -13.38
N HIS A 163 1.81 3.89 -12.08
CA HIS A 163 2.94 4.44 -11.31
C HIS A 163 3.02 3.89 -9.87
N THR A 164 2.82 2.58 -9.73
CA THR A 164 2.49 1.92 -8.45
C THR A 164 3.54 2.11 -7.35
N THR A 165 4.84 2.03 -7.67
CA THR A 165 5.94 2.11 -6.71
C THR A 165 6.55 3.50 -6.62
N SER A 166 6.70 4.15 -7.78
CA SER A 166 7.14 5.52 -7.99
C SER A 166 6.82 5.90 -9.44
N LEU A 167 7.06 7.17 -9.79
CA LEU A 167 6.91 7.65 -11.16
C LEU A 167 7.68 6.76 -12.15
N GLN A 168 6.98 6.31 -13.18
CA GLN A 168 7.53 5.46 -14.24
C GLN A 168 7.95 6.33 -15.43
N TRP A 169 9.21 6.18 -15.84
CA TRP A 169 9.82 6.90 -16.95
C TRP A 169 9.84 6.04 -18.22
N ASN A 170 9.96 6.68 -19.38
CA ASN A 170 10.07 6.03 -20.69
C ASN A 170 8.99 4.95 -20.96
N THR A 171 7.72 5.31 -20.74
CA THR A 171 6.55 4.43 -20.89
C THR A 171 5.91 4.46 -22.30
N ALA A 172 6.33 5.37 -23.19
CA ALA A 172 5.73 5.60 -24.51
C ALA A 172 5.97 4.46 -25.52
N SER A 173 7.07 3.72 -25.38
CA SER A 173 7.38 2.51 -26.14
C SER A 173 6.71 1.25 -25.57
N ARG A 174 6.14 1.33 -24.36
CA ARG A 174 5.43 0.22 -23.70
C ARG A 174 3.98 0.14 -24.21
N LYS A 175 3.80 -0.40 -25.42
CA LYS A 175 2.47 -0.75 -25.94
C LYS A 175 1.87 -1.86 -25.06
N THR A 176 0.85 -1.50 -24.30
CA THR A 176 -0.08 -2.45 -23.70
C THR A 176 -0.71 -3.32 -24.79
N VAL A 177 -0.34 -4.60 -24.84
CA VAL A 177 -1.02 -5.63 -25.64
C VAL A 177 -1.44 -6.73 -24.67
N LYS A 178 -2.76 -6.99 -24.57
CA LYS A 178 -3.29 -8.29 -24.12
C LYS A 178 -2.58 -9.36 -24.94
N GLY A 179 -1.94 -10.33 -24.28
CA GLY A 179 -0.99 -11.29 -24.90
C GLY A 179 -1.45 -11.98 -26.20
N PRO A 180 -0.55 -12.70 -26.90
CA PRO A 180 0.43 -13.60 -26.29
C PRO A 180 1.87 -13.43 -26.80
N ALA A 181 2.78 -14.03 -26.02
CA ALA A 181 4.12 -14.52 -26.37
C ALA A 181 4.92 -13.73 -27.42
N SER A 182 5.94 -13.01 -26.99
CA SER A 182 7.32 -13.37 -27.36
C SER A 182 8.36 -12.45 -26.71
N THR A 183 9.41 -13.14 -26.26
CA THR A 183 10.82 -12.74 -26.29
C THR A 183 11.15 -11.43 -25.58
N VAL A 184 11.36 -11.60 -24.28
CA VAL A 184 12.18 -10.71 -23.47
C VAL A 184 13.62 -10.85 -23.95
N VAL A 185 14.24 -9.75 -24.38
CA VAL A 185 15.70 -9.65 -24.38
C VAL A 185 16.12 -9.42 -22.93
N GLU A 186 16.99 -10.31 -22.50
CA GLU A 186 17.60 -10.41 -21.18
C GLU A 186 18.20 -9.06 -20.74
N GLU A 187 17.74 -8.56 -19.60
CA GLU A 187 18.61 -7.84 -18.69
C GLU A 187 18.93 -8.82 -17.56
N GLU A 188 20.18 -9.26 -17.50
CA GLU A 188 20.73 -10.04 -16.40
C GLU A 188 20.45 -9.29 -15.09
N SER A 189 19.47 -9.78 -14.33
CA SER A 189 19.38 -9.42 -12.91
C SER A 189 20.40 -10.27 -12.19
N SER A 190 21.40 -9.64 -11.60
CA SER A 190 22.32 -10.26 -10.64
C SER A 190 21.64 -10.54 -9.29
N GLY A 191 20.39 -11.02 -9.27
CA GLY A 191 19.57 -11.28 -8.09
C GLY A 191 19.27 -12.77 -7.92
N THR A 192 19.34 -13.27 -6.69
CA THR A 192 19.10 -14.67 -6.32
C THR A 192 17.70 -15.17 -6.72
N ASP A 193 17.60 -16.41 -7.22
CA ASP A 193 16.33 -17.02 -7.65
C ASP A 193 15.23 -16.93 -6.55
N PRO A 194 13.96 -16.57 -6.89
CA PRO A 194 12.88 -16.45 -5.91
C PRO A 194 12.62 -17.73 -5.10
N LEU A 195 12.85 -18.93 -5.65
CA LEU A 195 12.65 -20.16 -4.87
C LEU A 195 13.80 -20.35 -3.87
N SER A 196 15.03 -20.16 -4.30
CA SER A 196 16.22 -20.21 -3.43
C SER A 196 16.18 -19.15 -2.32
N SER A 197 15.64 -17.97 -2.63
CA SER A 197 15.49 -16.88 -1.65
C SER A 197 14.46 -17.22 -0.57
N PHE A 198 13.34 -17.85 -0.93
CA PHE A 198 12.35 -18.31 0.07
C PHE A 198 12.85 -19.52 0.85
N GLU A 199 13.57 -20.44 0.20
CA GLU A 199 14.23 -21.56 0.88
C GLU A 199 15.20 -21.06 1.96
N ALA A 200 15.94 -19.98 1.68
CA ALA A 200 16.79 -19.33 2.68
C ALA A 200 16.00 -18.73 3.86
N VAL A 201 14.77 -18.25 3.65
CA VAL A 201 13.87 -17.85 4.75
C VAL A 201 13.48 -19.06 5.59
N LEU A 202 13.13 -20.18 4.94
CA LEU A 202 12.74 -21.42 5.62
C LEU A 202 13.88 -22.05 6.44
N SER A 203 15.11 -22.08 5.91
CA SER A 203 16.29 -22.62 6.59
C SER A 203 16.99 -21.62 7.51
N GLY A 204 16.57 -20.35 7.48
CA GLY A 204 17.12 -19.26 8.28
C GLY A 204 16.19 -18.92 9.44
N SER A 205 15.52 -17.77 9.34
CA SER A 205 14.68 -17.23 10.41
C SER A 205 13.53 -18.16 10.84
N VAL A 206 12.98 -18.97 9.94
CA VAL A 206 11.90 -19.92 10.28
C VAL A 206 12.44 -21.10 11.11
N GLU A 207 13.64 -21.59 10.81
CA GLU A 207 14.29 -22.64 11.59
C GLU A 207 14.69 -22.13 12.98
N GLU A 208 15.24 -20.92 13.05
CA GLU A 208 15.55 -20.25 14.33
C GLU A 208 14.29 -20.06 15.18
N PHE A 209 13.18 -19.62 14.58
CA PHE A 209 11.90 -19.47 15.25
C PHE A 209 11.36 -20.82 15.76
N SER A 210 11.42 -21.86 14.94
CA SER A 210 11.01 -23.21 15.33
C SER A 210 11.85 -23.73 16.52
N GLY A 211 13.16 -23.45 16.53
CA GLY A 211 14.05 -23.79 17.65
C GLY A 211 13.66 -23.06 18.94
N ALA A 212 13.45 -21.74 18.86
CA ALA A 212 13.07 -20.94 20.02
C ALA A 212 11.69 -21.34 20.59
N ALA A 213 10.73 -21.67 19.73
CA ALA A 213 9.42 -22.18 20.15
C ALA A 213 9.52 -23.55 20.84
N LYS A 214 10.38 -24.43 20.34
CA LYS A 214 10.66 -25.73 20.94
C LYS A 214 11.30 -25.62 22.33
N ASP A 215 12.18 -24.64 22.53
CA ASP A 215 12.81 -24.39 23.83
C ASP A 215 11.83 -23.93 24.93
N LEU A 216 10.68 -23.37 24.51
CA LEU A 216 9.53 -23.05 25.37
C LEU A 216 8.61 -24.27 25.57
N GLY A 217 8.39 -25.05 24.51
CA GLY A 217 7.59 -26.27 24.54
C GLY A 217 6.09 -26.04 24.67
N GLY A 218 5.34 -27.12 24.93
CA GLY A 218 3.89 -27.07 25.17
C GLY A 218 3.11 -26.51 23.98
N LEU A 219 2.06 -25.73 24.26
CA LEU A 219 1.20 -25.14 23.23
C LEU A 219 1.96 -24.17 22.31
N VAL A 220 3.06 -23.57 22.76
CA VAL A 220 3.87 -22.66 21.92
C VAL A 220 4.59 -23.44 20.81
N GLU A 221 5.17 -24.59 21.14
CA GLU A 221 5.79 -25.49 20.15
C GLU A 221 4.75 -26.05 19.18
N GLU A 222 3.61 -26.50 19.70
CA GLU A 222 2.51 -27.04 18.89
C GLU A 222 1.97 -25.98 17.91
N GLN A 223 1.69 -24.77 18.38
CA GLN A 223 1.21 -23.67 17.56
C GLN A 223 2.23 -23.28 16.48
N SER A 224 3.50 -23.16 16.87
CA SER A 224 4.59 -22.78 15.96
C SER A 224 4.82 -23.83 14.87
N THR A 225 4.56 -25.11 15.17
CA THR A 225 4.62 -26.19 14.18
C THR A 225 3.64 -25.94 13.03
N PHE A 226 2.39 -25.56 13.32
CA PHE A 226 1.41 -25.27 12.28
C PHE A 226 1.73 -23.99 11.49
N PHE A 227 2.30 -22.97 12.14
CA PHE A 227 2.82 -21.80 11.43
C PHE A 227 3.94 -22.15 10.44
N VAL A 228 4.90 -22.99 10.85
CA VAL A 228 5.98 -23.49 9.97
C VAL A 228 5.41 -24.34 8.83
N VAL A 229 4.40 -25.17 9.10
CA VAL A 229 3.72 -25.95 8.04
C VAL A 229 3.03 -25.01 7.04
N ALA A 230 2.36 -23.94 7.49
CA ALA A 230 1.74 -22.96 6.60
C ALA A 230 2.76 -22.29 5.66
N LEU A 231 3.94 -21.90 6.16
CA LEU A 231 5.04 -21.37 5.34
C LEU A 231 5.59 -22.39 4.34
N LYS A 232 5.63 -23.68 4.70
CA LYS A 232 6.00 -24.75 3.76
C LYS A 232 4.94 -24.97 2.67
N GLU A 233 3.66 -24.83 2.99
CA GLU A 233 2.60 -24.82 1.98
C GLU A 233 2.67 -23.58 1.09
N GLU A 234 3.04 -22.42 1.64
CA GLU A 234 3.33 -21.20 0.86
C GLU A 234 4.47 -21.43 -0.13
N PHE A 235 5.54 -22.13 0.29
CA PHE A 235 6.62 -22.50 -0.63
C PHE A 235 6.16 -23.43 -1.75
N LYS A 236 5.29 -24.41 -1.47
CA LYS A 236 4.70 -25.26 -2.53
C LYS A 236 3.86 -24.43 -3.50
N LEU A 237 3.10 -23.45 -3.00
CA LEU A 237 2.38 -22.51 -3.85
C LEU A 237 3.34 -21.72 -4.73
N LEU A 238 4.44 -21.20 -4.19
CA LEU A 238 5.49 -20.50 -4.95
C LEU A 238 6.11 -21.41 -6.02
N GLN A 239 6.41 -22.67 -5.69
CA GLN A 239 6.93 -23.65 -6.65
C GLN A 239 5.95 -23.90 -7.80
N ASN A 240 4.65 -24.01 -7.51
CA ASN A 240 3.62 -24.15 -8.54
C ASN A 240 3.51 -22.87 -9.37
N ALA A 241 3.37 -21.72 -8.71
CA ALA A 241 3.25 -20.41 -9.33
C ALA A 241 4.42 -20.11 -10.26
N SER A 242 5.64 -20.59 -9.95
CA SER A 242 6.81 -20.40 -10.81
C SER A 242 6.67 -21.04 -12.20
N LYS A 243 5.87 -22.09 -12.33
CA LYS A 243 5.77 -22.92 -13.57
C LYS A 243 4.41 -22.84 -14.25
N MET A 244 3.50 -22.01 -13.75
CA MET A 244 2.13 -21.95 -14.26
C MET A 244 1.63 -20.51 -14.36
N ALA A 245 0.70 -20.29 -15.28
CA ALA A 245 -0.08 -19.05 -15.32
C ALA A 245 -1.04 -18.99 -14.12
N LYS A 246 -1.42 -17.77 -13.71
CA LYS A 246 -2.40 -17.53 -12.64
C LYS A 246 -3.68 -18.34 -12.93
N PRO A 247 -4.05 -19.30 -12.06
CA PRO A 247 -5.24 -20.11 -12.28
C PRO A 247 -6.51 -19.29 -12.06
N GLY A 248 -7.65 -19.83 -12.51
CA GLY A 248 -8.97 -19.27 -12.20
C GLY A 248 -9.26 -19.29 -10.70
N SER A 249 -10.25 -18.50 -10.26
CA SER A 249 -10.57 -18.27 -8.84
C SER A 249 -10.70 -19.57 -8.03
N ASP A 250 -11.49 -20.55 -8.49
CA ASP A 250 -11.75 -21.79 -7.73
C ASP A 250 -10.49 -22.65 -7.56
N ALA A 251 -9.67 -22.73 -8.61
CA ALA A 251 -8.40 -23.44 -8.56
C ALA A 251 -7.40 -22.72 -7.66
N PHE A 252 -7.36 -21.37 -7.69
CA PHE A 252 -6.51 -20.60 -6.79
C PHE A 252 -6.93 -20.77 -5.32
N GLN A 253 -8.22 -20.72 -5.01
CA GLN A 253 -8.73 -20.99 -3.66
C GLN A 253 -8.36 -22.39 -3.16
N SER A 254 -8.41 -23.39 -4.05
CA SER A 254 -7.98 -24.76 -3.71
C SER A 254 -6.49 -24.85 -3.36
N MET A 255 -5.65 -24.03 -4.01
CA MET A 255 -4.22 -23.95 -3.70
C MET A 255 -3.93 -23.18 -2.40
N LEU A 256 -4.80 -22.23 -2.02
CA LEU A 256 -4.69 -21.48 -0.77
C LEU A 256 -5.20 -22.26 0.45
N ALA A 257 -6.09 -23.23 0.24
CA ALA A 257 -6.75 -23.96 1.33
C ALA A 257 -5.79 -24.61 2.34
N PRO A 258 -4.67 -25.26 1.94
CA PRO A 258 -3.71 -25.81 2.90
C PRO A 258 -3.03 -24.74 3.76
N ILE A 259 -2.74 -23.57 3.20
CA ILE A 259 -2.17 -22.43 3.95
C ILE A 259 -3.19 -21.94 4.97
N ALA A 260 -4.43 -21.70 4.52
CA ALA A 260 -5.53 -21.23 5.36
C ALA A 260 -5.89 -22.22 6.49
N GLU A 261 -5.88 -23.53 6.23
CA GLU A 261 -6.14 -24.56 7.23
C GLU A 261 -5.10 -24.52 8.36
N ASN A 262 -3.82 -24.40 8.02
CA ASN A 262 -2.75 -24.34 9.01
C ASN A 262 -2.76 -23.00 9.78
N MET A 263 -3.09 -21.88 9.12
CA MET A 263 -3.35 -20.60 9.79
C MET A 263 -4.52 -20.71 10.79
N GLY A 264 -5.58 -21.46 10.43
CA GLY A 264 -6.71 -21.74 11.31
C GLY A 264 -6.28 -22.50 12.57
N LYS A 265 -5.48 -23.56 12.42
CA LYS A 265 -4.94 -24.35 13.54
C LYS A 265 -4.10 -23.52 14.52
N VAL A 266 -3.35 -22.53 14.03
CA VAL A 266 -2.62 -21.56 14.89
C VAL A 266 -3.59 -20.80 15.82
N GLY A 267 -4.75 -20.38 15.30
CA GLY A 267 -5.80 -19.73 16.09
C GLY A 267 -6.53 -20.69 17.04
N GLU A 268 -6.80 -21.92 16.59
CA GLU A 268 -7.43 -22.96 17.40
C GLU A 268 -6.61 -23.31 18.64
N ILE A 269 -5.29 -23.49 18.49
CA ILE A 269 -4.38 -23.80 19.61
C ILE A 269 -4.36 -22.66 20.64
N THR A 270 -4.42 -21.40 20.18
CA THR A 270 -4.54 -20.24 21.09
C THR A 270 -5.80 -20.34 21.95
N SER A 271 -6.89 -20.84 21.37
CA SER A 271 -8.18 -21.02 22.06
C SER A 271 -8.21 -22.22 23.01
N GLN A 272 -7.25 -23.16 22.88
CA GLN A 272 -7.09 -24.30 23.78
C GLN A 272 -6.32 -23.95 25.06
N ALA A 273 -5.67 -22.79 25.10
CA ALA A 273 -4.91 -22.35 26.26
C ALA A 273 -5.80 -22.26 27.51
N PRO A 274 -5.39 -22.86 28.65
CA PRO A 274 -6.16 -22.76 29.88
C PRO A 274 -6.24 -21.31 30.37
N PRO A 275 -7.27 -20.95 31.16
CA PRO A 275 -7.33 -19.63 31.77
C PRO A 275 -6.05 -19.31 32.55
N ARG A 276 -5.41 -18.18 32.23
CA ARG A 276 -4.12 -17.74 32.81
C ARG A 276 -2.93 -18.61 32.44
N ASP A 277 -2.93 -19.22 31.26
CA ASP A 277 -1.74 -19.85 30.70
C ASP A 277 -0.53 -18.88 30.72
N PRO A 278 0.64 -19.31 31.23
CA PRO A 278 1.81 -18.43 31.33
C PRO A 278 2.32 -17.97 29.95
N PHE A 279 2.03 -18.71 28.87
CA PHE A 279 2.43 -18.38 27.52
C PHE A 279 1.30 -17.75 26.68
N GLN A 280 0.20 -17.30 27.30
CA GLN A 280 -0.91 -16.65 26.57
C GLN A 280 -0.44 -15.53 25.63
N ASN A 281 0.49 -14.68 26.08
CA ASN A 281 1.02 -13.60 25.24
C ASN A 281 1.88 -14.11 24.07
N HIS A 282 2.51 -15.30 24.18
CA HIS A 282 3.23 -15.92 23.06
C HIS A 282 2.23 -16.45 22.03
N LEU A 283 1.19 -17.13 22.50
CA LEU A 283 0.13 -17.68 21.64
C LEU A 283 -0.64 -16.59 20.91
N ASN A 284 -0.96 -15.50 21.61
CA ASN A 284 -1.61 -14.32 21.03
C ASN A 284 -0.70 -13.59 20.04
N ALA A 285 0.60 -13.45 20.35
CA ALA A 285 1.53 -12.81 19.42
C ALA A 285 1.51 -13.51 18.06
N LEU A 286 1.60 -14.84 18.04
CA LEU A 286 1.61 -15.59 16.78
C LEU A 286 0.24 -15.64 16.09
N SER A 287 -0.85 -15.86 16.84
CA SER A 287 -2.20 -15.96 16.24
C SER A 287 -2.72 -14.64 15.67
N GLU A 288 -2.35 -13.51 16.27
CA GLU A 288 -2.79 -12.19 15.80
C GLU A 288 -1.98 -11.71 14.59
N SER A 289 -0.74 -12.22 14.42
CA SER A 289 0.09 -11.93 13.25
C SER A 289 0.11 -13.02 12.17
N VAL A 290 -0.50 -14.19 12.42
CA VAL A 290 -0.53 -15.32 11.46
C VAL A 290 -1.16 -14.92 10.12
N GLY A 291 -2.06 -13.94 10.13
CA GLY A 291 -2.70 -13.36 8.96
C GLY A 291 -1.71 -12.91 7.88
N ALA A 292 -0.47 -12.58 8.25
CA ALA A 292 0.59 -12.18 7.32
C ALA A 292 0.82 -13.19 6.18
N LEU A 293 0.64 -14.50 6.43
CA LEU A 293 0.80 -15.54 5.40
C LEU A 293 -0.29 -15.47 4.32
N GLY A 294 -1.35 -14.70 4.54
CA GLY A 294 -2.37 -14.40 3.53
C GLY A 294 -1.88 -13.50 2.39
N TRP A 295 -0.66 -12.97 2.44
CA TRP A 295 -0.12 -12.03 1.45
C TRP A 295 -0.16 -12.59 0.01
N VAL A 296 -0.06 -13.91 -0.14
CA VAL A 296 -0.14 -14.60 -1.45
C VAL A 296 -1.46 -14.37 -2.18
N ALA A 297 -2.52 -14.01 -1.44
CA ALA A 297 -3.84 -13.67 -1.97
C ALA A 297 -4.09 -12.15 -2.03
N VAL A 298 -3.11 -11.33 -1.63
CA VAL A 298 -3.21 -9.87 -1.62
C VAL A 298 -2.65 -9.30 -2.92
N ASP A 299 -3.53 -8.70 -3.72
CA ASP A 299 -3.13 -7.97 -4.89
C ASP A 299 -2.56 -6.59 -4.51
N SER A 300 -1.53 -6.14 -5.22
CA SER A 300 -0.96 -4.77 -5.18
C SER A 300 -0.20 -4.33 -3.92
N THR A 301 -0.51 -4.82 -2.72
CA THR A 301 0.12 -4.34 -1.46
C THR A 301 0.51 -5.45 -0.47
N PRO A 302 1.15 -6.56 -0.90
CA PRO A 302 1.43 -7.68 0.01
C PRO A 302 2.40 -7.33 1.15
N VAL A 303 3.41 -6.47 0.91
CA VAL A 303 4.38 -6.06 1.96
C VAL A 303 3.71 -5.23 3.06
N SER A 304 2.83 -4.28 2.69
CA SER A 304 2.09 -3.47 3.67
C SER A 304 1.12 -4.34 4.47
N PHE A 305 0.44 -5.27 3.80
CA PHE A 305 -0.44 -6.23 4.46
C PHE A 305 0.33 -7.06 5.50
N ILE A 306 1.51 -7.58 5.18
CA ILE A 306 2.36 -8.29 6.15
C ILE A 306 2.71 -7.39 7.35
N ALA A 307 3.05 -6.12 7.11
CA ALA A 307 3.39 -5.18 8.18
C ALA A 307 2.21 -4.89 9.12
N ASP A 308 0.99 -4.77 8.59
CA ASP A 308 -0.22 -4.55 9.39
C ASP A 308 -0.52 -5.76 10.29
N MET A 309 -0.35 -6.98 9.76
CA MET A 309 -0.52 -8.22 10.53
C MET A 309 0.57 -8.38 11.59
N GLU A 310 1.84 -8.10 11.26
CA GLU A 310 2.95 -8.09 12.23
C GLU A 310 2.70 -7.10 13.37
N ALA A 311 2.18 -5.90 13.08
CA ALA A 311 1.88 -4.89 14.09
C ALA A 311 0.82 -5.36 15.10
N ALA A 312 -0.13 -6.22 14.69
CA ALA A 312 -1.10 -6.83 15.60
C ALA A 312 -0.43 -7.76 16.62
N GLY A 313 0.53 -8.58 16.17
CA GLY A 313 1.32 -9.45 17.06
C GLY A 313 2.29 -8.68 17.97
N GLU A 314 2.84 -7.56 17.50
CA GLU A 314 3.82 -6.73 18.22
C GLU A 314 3.31 -6.25 19.59
N PHE A 315 2.01 -5.97 19.70
CA PHE A 315 1.39 -5.61 20.98
C PHE A 315 1.58 -6.68 22.05
N TYR A 316 1.44 -7.96 21.70
CA TYR A 316 1.62 -9.08 22.62
C TYR A 316 3.09 -9.41 22.86
N ILE A 317 3.95 -9.22 21.86
CA ILE A 317 5.41 -9.29 22.04
C ILE A 317 5.88 -8.25 23.06
N SER A 318 5.38 -7.01 22.97
CA SER A 318 5.72 -5.97 23.95
C SER A 318 5.29 -6.35 25.37
N LYS A 319 4.12 -6.98 25.53
CA LYS A 319 3.63 -7.47 26.82
C LYS A 319 4.47 -8.61 27.37
N LEU A 320 4.77 -9.63 26.58
CA LEU A 320 5.56 -10.78 27.05
C LEU A 320 6.98 -10.35 27.42
N LEU A 321 7.62 -9.46 26.65
CA LEU A 321 8.95 -8.95 27.01
C LEU A 321 8.90 -8.17 28.33
N MET A 322 7.85 -7.37 28.55
CA MET A 322 7.69 -6.64 29.81
C MET A 322 7.47 -7.57 31.01
N GLU A 323 6.73 -8.66 30.81
CA GLU A 323 6.40 -9.67 31.83
C GLU A 323 7.63 -10.49 32.23
N TYR A 324 8.46 -10.86 31.27
CA TYR A 324 9.58 -11.78 31.49
C TYR A 324 10.94 -11.09 31.72
N LYS A 325 11.09 -9.78 31.49
CA LYS A 325 12.39 -9.05 31.59
C LYS A 325 13.15 -9.14 32.91
N LYS A 326 12.53 -9.62 33.99
CA LYS A 326 13.16 -9.81 35.32
C LYS A 326 13.21 -11.27 35.75
N LYS A 327 12.82 -12.20 34.88
CA LYS A 327 12.81 -13.64 35.18
C LYS A 327 14.10 -14.28 34.66
N ASP A 328 14.53 -15.34 35.34
CA ASP A 328 15.79 -16.03 35.02
C ASP A 328 15.76 -16.71 33.64
N ASP A 329 14.57 -17.00 33.10
CA ASP A 329 14.33 -17.60 31.79
C ASP A 329 14.09 -16.58 30.66
N PHE A 330 14.29 -15.27 30.92
CA PHE A 330 14.03 -14.20 29.95
C PHE A 330 14.63 -14.45 28.56
N ALA A 331 15.83 -15.04 28.50
CA ALA A 331 16.52 -15.32 27.24
C ALA A 331 15.69 -16.18 26.27
N LYS A 332 14.88 -17.12 26.77
CA LYS A 332 14.02 -17.97 25.94
C LYS A 332 12.87 -17.18 25.31
N HIS A 333 12.24 -16.31 26.11
CA HIS A 333 11.14 -15.45 25.67
C HIS A 333 11.62 -14.37 24.69
N GLU A 334 12.82 -13.84 24.93
CA GLU A 334 13.46 -12.90 24.03
C GLU A 334 13.85 -13.58 22.71
N ALA A 335 14.37 -14.81 22.75
CA ALA A 335 14.69 -15.58 21.55
C ALA A 335 13.45 -15.86 20.69
N PHE A 336 12.34 -16.29 21.30
CA PHE A 336 11.06 -16.44 20.60
C PHE A 336 10.60 -15.13 19.94
N SER A 337 10.66 -14.02 20.68
CA SER A 337 10.23 -12.72 20.17
C SER A 337 11.09 -12.22 19.01
N LYS A 338 12.42 -12.35 19.13
CA LYS A 338 13.38 -11.92 18.10
C LYS A 338 13.25 -12.75 16.84
N SER A 339 13.15 -14.08 16.98
CA SER A 339 13.02 -14.99 15.84
C SER A 339 11.69 -14.83 15.10
N LEU A 340 10.57 -14.63 15.81
CA LEU A 340 9.29 -14.35 15.15
C LEU A 340 9.34 -13.05 14.33
N LYS A 341 9.93 -11.99 14.87
CA LYS A 341 10.14 -10.73 14.13
C LYS A 341 11.07 -10.91 12.93
N ALA A 342 12.10 -11.75 13.06
CA ALA A 342 13.00 -12.06 11.95
C ALA A 342 12.25 -12.75 10.80
N VAL A 343 11.34 -13.69 11.09
CA VAL A 343 10.51 -14.33 10.07
C VAL A 343 9.71 -13.28 9.28
N TYR A 344 9.03 -12.34 9.95
CA TYR A 344 8.27 -11.30 9.25
C TYR A 344 9.17 -10.29 8.50
N ALA A 345 10.34 -9.96 9.05
CA ALA A 345 11.31 -9.11 8.37
C ALA A 345 11.81 -9.75 7.07
N ASP A 346 12.18 -11.02 7.12
CA ASP A 346 12.66 -11.78 5.97
C ASP A 346 11.54 -12.04 4.95
N LEU A 347 10.32 -12.34 5.40
CA LEU A 347 9.16 -12.47 4.53
C LEU A 347 8.85 -11.15 3.80
N LYS A 348 8.86 -10.01 4.50
CA LYS A 348 8.69 -8.69 3.85
C LYS A 348 9.80 -8.42 2.86
N LYS A 349 11.06 -8.74 3.19
CA LYS A 349 12.20 -8.57 2.29
C LYS A 349 12.02 -9.43 1.03
N TYR A 350 11.68 -10.70 1.21
CA TYR A 350 11.40 -11.64 0.13
C TYR A 350 10.30 -11.14 -0.80
N VAL A 351 9.14 -10.80 -0.25
CA VAL A 351 7.99 -10.31 -1.03
C VAL A 351 8.32 -8.98 -1.72
N LYS A 352 9.08 -8.11 -1.06
CA LYS A 352 9.56 -6.85 -1.66
C LYS A 352 10.56 -7.07 -2.79
N GLU A 353 11.32 -8.17 -2.78
CA GLU A 353 12.30 -8.47 -3.82
C GLU A 353 11.66 -9.17 -5.02
N HIS A 354 10.78 -10.14 -4.76
CA HIS A 354 10.30 -11.09 -5.78
C HIS A 354 8.82 -10.94 -6.14
N HIS A 355 7.99 -10.37 -5.27
CA HIS A 355 6.52 -10.36 -5.40
C HIS A 355 5.89 -9.00 -5.03
N THR A 356 6.53 -7.91 -5.48
CA THR A 356 6.21 -6.52 -5.09
C THR A 356 4.75 -6.13 -5.26
N THR A 357 4.07 -6.63 -6.29
CA THR A 357 2.68 -6.27 -6.63
C THR A 357 1.68 -7.40 -6.38
N GLY A 358 2.04 -8.37 -5.54
CA GLY A 358 1.29 -9.61 -5.32
C GLY A 358 2.05 -10.81 -5.87
N LEU A 359 1.54 -12.01 -5.58
CA LEU A 359 2.14 -13.27 -6.03
C LEU A 359 2.35 -13.25 -7.56
N SER A 360 3.61 -13.36 -7.97
CA SER A 360 4.02 -13.47 -9.38
C SER A 360 3.69 -14.86 -9.92
N TRP A 361 3.66 -15.03 -11.24
CA TRP A 361 3.32 -16.31 -11.88
C TRP A 361 4.20 -16.55 -13.11
N ASN A 362 4.44 -17.82 -13.41
CA ASN A 362 5.17 -18.36 -14.55
C ASN A 362 6.61 -17.82 -14.74
N TRP A 363 7.33 -17.48 -13.66
CA TRP A 363 8.66 -16.87 -13.77
C TRP A 363 9.80 -17.85 -14.08
N ALA A 364 9.64 -19.16 -13.82
CA ALA A 364 10.66 -20.18 -14.12
C ALA A 364 10.79 -20.51 -15.62
N SER A 365 9.88 -19.99 -16.46
CA SER A 365 9.95 -20.15 -17.92
C SER A 365 10.90 -19.15 -18.61
N SER A 366 11.60 -18.33 -17.82
CA SER A 366 12.46 -17.23 -18.27
C SER A 366 13.94 -17.39 -17.89
N SER A 367 14.39 -18.62 -17.59
CA SER A 367 15.78 -18.94 -17.22
C SER A 367 16.47 -19.85 -18.24
#